data_AF-A0A1X3DFF7-F1
#
_entry.id   AF-A0A1X3DFF7-F1
#
_cell.length_a   1.000
_cell.length_b   1.000
_cell.length_c   1.000
_cell.angle_alpha   90.00
_cell.angle_beta   90.00
_cell.angle_gamma   90.00
#
_symmetry.space_group_name_H-M   'P 1'
#
loop_
_entity.id
_entity.type
_entity.pdbx_description
1 polymer ?
#
loop_
_entity_poly.entity_id
_entity_poly.type
_entity_poly.pdbx_seq_one_letter_code
_entity_poly.pdbx_strand_id
1 'polypeptide(L)'
;MMNFKKSNLKRVASCLLLMLPLAACQKTPQELPPMYVDGQPVHTVPFYQPLEINPDKEQVFYFRFKKPQDMGKTVSVFASPIFPNSLDNNSKPIPEYQKYDELDRKLIDEKRLKFKLVLRHYDDNGKETAVGLREGGSLDYVYYHLQQNRQDKSKPARFESDEQYFVADYRDTRDTRQVKGETYLAHNVIAASFPVQEQGGYYKLMVTPLQQYPEYPELSMDIGVDWPSEPK
;
A
#
# COMPACT_ATOMS: atom_id res chain seq x y z
N MET A 1 -18.64 77.74 40.32
CA MET A 1 -17.80 78.35 41.37
C MET A 1 -17.49 77.32 42.43
N MET A 2 -16.20 77.18 42.77
CA MET A 2 -15.63 76.75 44.07
C MET A 2 -15.91 75.31 44.52
N ASN A 3 -14.93 74.42 44.40
CA ASN A 3 -13.77 74.21 45.31
C ASN A 3 -14.09 73.16 46.39
N PHE A 4 -13.48 71.99 46.28
CA PHE A 4 -13.09 71.22 47.47
C PHE A 4 -11.62 70.83 47.40
N LYS A 5 -10.93 71.17 48.51
CA LYS A 5 -9.50 71.01 48.79
C LYS A 5 -9.18 69.59 49.28
N LYS A 6 -8.03 69.11 48.81
CA LYS A 6 -6.92 68.41 49.51
C LYS A 6 -7.18 67.20 50.44
N SER A 7 -6.52 66.10 50.03
CA SER A 7 -5.63 65.19 50.81
C SER A 7 -6.27 64.35 51.92
N ASN A 8 -5.99 63.06 52.12
CA ASN A 8 -4.71 62.36 52.09
C ASN A 8 -4.95 60.84 52.29
N LEU A 9 -3.92 60.04 51.97
CA LEU A 9 -3.55 58.76 52.62
C LEU A 9 -4.15 57.41 52.14
N LYS A 10 -3.27 56.67 51.43
CA LYS A 10 -2.83 55.27 51.64
C LYS A 10 -3.73 54.08 51.23
N ARG A 11 -3.26 53.34 50.21
CA ARG A 11 -2.85 51.91 50.19
C ARG A 11 -2.83 51.43 48.72
N VAL A 12 -1.67 51.30 48.05
CA VAL A 12 -0.71 50.17 47.96
C VAL A 12 -1.22 48.97 47.13
N ALA A 13 -0.28 48.43 46.32
CA ALA A 13 -0.24 47.20 45.51
C ALA A 13 -0.82 47.33 44.07
N SER A 14 -0.01 47.54 43.03
CA SER A 14 0.91 46.59 42.35
C SER A 14 0.25 45.29 41.88
N CYS A 15 0.10 45.16 40.56
CA CYS A 15 0.40 43.95 39.74
C CYS A 15 -0.07 44.25 38.31
N LEU A 16 0.84 44.58 37.39
CA LEU A 16 1.68 43.68 36.58
C LEU A 16 1.10 43.65 35.16
N LEU A 17 1.77 44.36 34.24
CA LEU A 17 1.63 44.14 32.81
C LEU A 17 1.90 42.66 32.52
N LEU A 18 0.91 41.97 31.94
CA LEU A 18 1.12 40.69 31.26
C LEU A 18 0.86 40.88 29.78
N MET A 19 1.94 41.19 29.07
CA MET A 19 2.14 40.82 27.67
C MET A 19 1.95 39.32 27.52
N LEU A 20 1.08 38.88 26.60
CA LEU A 20 1.04 37.51 26.05
C LEU A 20 0.17 37.53 24.77
N PRO A 21 0.43 36.64 23.79
CA PRO A 21 1.39 36.85 22.72
C PRO A 21 0.72 36.88 21.32
N LEU A 22 1.53 37.25 20.32
CA LEU A 22 1.30 37.04 18.89
C LEU A 22 0.52 35.75 18.61
N ALA A 23 -0.55 35.87 17.82
CA ALA A 23 -1.26 34.76 17.21
C ALA A 23 -0.28 33.91 16.40
N ALA A 24 0.26 32.87 17.03
CA ALA A 24 0.90 31.78 16.34
C ALA A 24 -0.20 31.12 15.49
N CYS A 25 0.01 31.07 14.17
CA CYS A 25 -0.72 30.20 13.26
C CYS A 25 -0.75 28.80 13.87
N GLN A 26 -1.89 28.40 14.43
CA GLN A 26 -2.16 27.01 14.73
C GLN A 26 -2.17 26.29 13.38
N LYS A 27 -1.06 25.62 13.04
CA LYS A 27 -1.13 24.52 12.09
C LYS A 27 -2.19 23.57 12.65
N THR A 28 -3.29 23.42 11.95
CA THR A 28 -4.28 22.37 12.23
C THR A 28 -3.51 21.07 12.47
N PRO A 29 -3.79 20.33 13.55
CA PRO A 29 -3.19 19.02 13.74
C PRO A 29 -3.45 18.22 12.46
N GLN A 30 -2.37 17.74 11.81
CA GLN A 30 -2.51 16.86 10.66
C GLN A 30 -3.23 15.61 11.16
N GLU A 31 -4.52 15.48 10.83
CA GLU A 31 -5.28 14.28 11.19
C GLU A 31 -4.58 13.08 10.56
N LEU A 32 -4.23 12.10 11.40
CA LEU A 32 -3.65 10.87 10.91
C LEU A 32 -4.69 10.21 9.99
N PRO A 33 -4.26 9.61 8.86
CA PRO A 33 -5.19 8.91 7.98
C PRO A 33 -6.00 7.85 8.74
N PRO A 34 -7.21 7.51 8.28
CA PRO A 34 -8.08 6.57 8.97
C PRO A 34 -7.38 5.23 9.19
N MET A 35 -7.60 4.63 10.36
CA MET A 35 -7.16 3.25 10.63
C MET A 35 -8.14 2.22 10.05
N TYR A 36 -9.37 2.64 9.76
CA TYR A 36 -10.42 1.83 9.16
C TYR A 36 -11.20 2.64 8.13
N VAL A 37 -11.53 2.03 6.99
CA VAL A 37 -12.40 2.59 5.94
C VAL A 37 -13.45 1.53 5.63
N ASP A 38 -14.72 1.90 5.65
CA ASP A 38 -15.85 0.98 5.45
C ASP A 38 -15.81 -0.27 6.36
N GLY A 39 -15.30 -0.12 7.58
CA GLY A 39 -15.12 -1.23 8.54
C GLY A 39 -13.94 -2.17 8.23
N GLN A 40 -13.17 -1.91 7.18
CA GLN A 40 -11.95 -2.65 6.83
C GLN A 40 -10.69 -1.93 7.34
N PRO A 41 -9.67 -2.66 7.82
CA PRO A 41 -8.43 -2.06 8.28
C PRO A 41 -7.65 -1.41 7.13
N VAL A 42 -6.98 -0.29 7.42
CA VAL A 42 -6.00 0.31 6.52
C VAL A 42 -4.61 -0.22 6.86
N HIS A 43 -4.08 -1.10 6.02
CA HIS A 43 -2.78 -1.72 6.21
C HIS A 43 -1.64 -0.72 6.02
N THR A 44 -0.50 -0.98 6.67
CA THR A 44 0.71 -0.19 6.45
C THR A 44 1.63 -0.97 5.53
N VAL A 45 2.13 -0.36 4.45
CA VAL A 45 3.10 -0.98 3.55
C VAL A 45 4.44 -1.20 4.29
N PRO A 46 5.04 -2.40 4.21
CA PRO A 46 4.58 -3.56 3.45
C PRO A 46 3.51 -4.39 4.17
N PHE A 47 2.61 -4.99 3.39
CA PHE A 47 1.61 -5.90 3.92
C PHE A 47 1.30 -7.04 2.94
N TYR A 48 0.81 -8.14 3.48
CA TYR A 48 0.25 -9.29 2.74
C TYR A 48 -1.04 -9.71 3.44
N GLN A 49 -2.10 -9.96 2.68
CA GLN A 49 -3.40 -10.42 3.18
C GLN A 49 -3.91 -11.61 2.37
N PRO A 50 -4.62 -12.56 3.00
CA PRO A 50 -5.28 -13.63 2.27
C PRO A 50 -6.22 -13.10 1.18
N LEU A 51 -6.16 -13.74 0.02
CA LEU A 51 -7.00 -13.49 -1.13
C LEU A 51 -7.83 -14.75 -1.42
N GLU A 52 -9.15 -14.62 -1.39
CA GLU A 52 -10.04 -15.70 -1.83
C GLU A 52 -9.88 -15.89 -3.35
N ILE A 53 -9.57 -17.11 -3.80
CA ILE A 53 -9.45 -17.43 -5.22
C ILE A 53 -10.85 -17.64 -5.81
N ASN A 54 -11.50 -16.55 -6.21
CA ASN A 54 -12.86 -16.55 -6.75
C ASN A 54 -12.98 -15.54 -7.89
N PRO A 55 -13.22 -15.99 -9.15
CA PRO A 55 -13.22 -15.12 -10.31
C PRO A 55 -14.43 -14.19 -10.40
N ASP A 56 -15.47 -14.46 -9.62
CA ASP A 56 -16.70 -13.66 -9.59
C ASP A 56 -16.71 -12.65 -8.43
N LYS A 57 -15.63 -12.60 -7.64
CA LYS A 57 -15.58 -11.80 -6.41
C LYS A 57 -14.43 -10.81 -6.41
N GLU A 58 -14.79 -9.53 -6.50
CA GLU A 58 -13.87 -8.44 -6.21
C GLU A 58 -13.63 -8.34 -4.69
N GLN A 59 -12.36 -8.23 -4.31
CA GLN A 59 -11.90 -8.04 -2.95
C GLN A 59 -11.17 -6.69 -2.85
N VAL A 60 -11.39 -6.00 -1.73
CA VAL A 60 -10.88 -4.65 -1.51
C VAL A 60 -9.86 -4.68 -0.38
N PHE A 61 -8.73 -4.00 -0.58
CA PHE A 61 -7.68 -3.83 0.41
C PHE A 61 -7.31 -2.35 0.51
N TYR A 62 -7.39 -1.81 1.73
CA TYR A 62 -6.99 -0.44 2.00
C TYR A 62 -5.58 -0.40 2.57
N PHE A 63 -4.74 0.53 2.12
CA PHE A 63 -3.39 0.65 2.64
C PHE A 63 -2.84 2.07 2.62
N ARG A 64 -1.77 2.31 3.39
CA ARG A 64 -1.03 3.57 3.44
C ARG A 64 0.46 3.34 3.66
N PHE A 65 1.25 4.36 3.39
CA PHE A 65 2.66 4.35 3.76
C PHE A 65 2.86 4.81 5.20
N LYS A 66 3.77 4.15 5.94
CA LYS A 66 4.09 4.51 7.33
C LYS A 66 4.66 5.93 7.46
N LYS A 67 5.39 6.37 6.44
CA LYS A 67 6.04 7.67 6.32
C LYS A 67 5.84 8.19 4.89
N PRO A 68 5.87 9.50 4.65
CA PRO A 68 5.93 10.06 3.30
C PRO A 68 7.04 9.37 2.50
N GLN A 69 6.74 9.08 1.24
CA GLN A 69 7.67 8.42 0.31
C GLN A 69 8.08 9.42 -0.77
N ASP A 70 9.22 9.15 -1.38
CA ASP A 70 9.69 9.93 -2.52
C ASP A 70 8.76 9.73 -3.70
N MET A 71 8.38 10.83 -4.33
CA MET A 71 7.57 10.79 -5.55
C MET A 71 8.34 10.06 -6.65
N GLY A 72 7.67 9.15 -7.32
CA GLY A 72 8.23 8.32 -8.38
C GLY A 72 8.73 6.96 -7.93
N LYS A 73 8.93 6.76 -6.62
CA LYS A 73 9.40 5.48 -6.10
C LYS A 73 8.41 4.37 -6.45
N THR A 74 8.90 3.30 -7.06
CA THR A 74 8.09 2.15 -7.48
C THR A 74 7.62 1.34 -6.29
N VAL A 75 6.34 0.97 -6.32
CA VAL A 75 5.68 0.05 -5.39
C VAL A 75 5.03 -1.05 -6.22
N SER A 76 5.03 -2.28 -5.73
CA SER A 76 4.52 -3.45 -6.44
C SER A 76 3.36 -4.09 -5.67
N VAL A 77 2.37 -4.54 -6.43
CA VAL A 77 1.33 -5.45 -6.01
C VAL A 77 1.84 -6.87 -6.26
N PHE A 78 1.90 -7.68 -5.22
CA PHE A 78 2.37 -9.06 -5.25
C PHE A 78 1.22 -10.03 -5.15
N ALA A 79 1.22 -11.04 -6.02
CA ALA A 79 0.44 -12.25 -5.84
C ALA A 79 1.36 -13.34 -5.28
N SER A 80 0.97 -13.94 -4.16
CA SER A 80 1.78 -14.94 -3.46
C SER A 80 1.04 -16.26 -3.40
N PRO A 81 1.20 -17.17 -4.38
CA PRO A 81 0.72 -18.55 -4.25
C PRO A 81 1.37 -19.24 -3.05
N ILE A 82 0.53 -19.88 -2.23
CA ILE A 82 0.91 -20.60 -1.00
C ILE A 82 0.45 -22.04 -1.12
N PHE A 83 1.37 -22.99 -1.02
CA PHE A 83 1.10 -24.42 -1.23
C PHE A 83 2.04 -25.30 -0.39
N PRO A 84 1.64 -26.56 -0.08
CA PRO A 84 2.46 -27.46 0.73
C PRO A 84 3.77 -27.79 0.04
N ASN A 85 4.80 -28.09 0.83
CA ASN A 85 6.07 -28.56 0.29
C ASN A 85 5.93 -30.01 -0.21
N SER A 86 6.44 -30.30 -1.41
CA SER A 86 6.50 -31.65 -1.97
C SER A 86 7.51 -32.56 -1.25
N LEU A 87 8.38 -31.98 -0.41
CA LEU A 87 9.43 -32.67 0.33
C LEU A 87 9.27 -32.53 1.84
N ASP A 88 9.60 -33.59 2.58
CA ASP A 88 9.72 -33.57 4.04
C ASP A 88 11.03 -32.90 4.50
N ASN A 89 11.22 -32.79 5.82
CA ASN A 89 12.41 -32.18 6.41
C ASN A 89 13.72 -32.93 6.09
N ASN A 90 13.66 -34.17 5.59
CA ASN A 90 14.80 -34.98 5.17
C ASN A 90 14.95 -35.00 3.65
N SER A 91 14.30 -34.09 2.93
CA SER A 91 14.28 -34.02 1.45
C SER A 91 13.71 -35.26 0.77
N LYS A 92 12.83 -36.02 1.46
CA LYS A 92 12.12 -37.14 0.86
C LYS A 92 10.80 -36.68 0.27
N PRO A 93 10.40 -37.18 -0.91
CA PRO A 93 9.11 -36.86 -1.50
C PRO A 93 7.95 -37.26 -0.58
N ILE A 94 6.99 -36.35 -0.43
CA ILE A 94 5.71 -36.60 0.22
C ILE A 94 4.70 -36.95 -0.90
N PRO A 95 4.24 -38.21 -1.03
CA PRO A 95 3.45 -38.66 -2.18
C PRO A 95 2.20 -37.82 -2.46
N GLU A 96 1.48 -37.42 -1.41
CA GLU A 96 0.27 -36.58 -1.50
C GLU A 96 0.55 -35.16 -2.03
N TYR A 97 1.76 -34.63 -1.81
CA TYR A 97 2.14 -33.27 -2.21
C TYR A 97 2.98 -33.20 -3.48
N GLN A 98 3.26 -34.33 -4.13
CA GLN A 98 4.02 -34.38 -5.38
C GLN A 98 3.43 -33.49 -6.48
N LYS A 99 2.10 -33.32 -6.52
CA LYS A 99 1.45 -32.45 -7.52
C LYS A 99 1.79 -30.97 -7.36
N TYR A 100 2.20 -30.54 -6.16
CA TYR A 100 2.62 -29.16 -5.87
C TYR A 100 4.11 -28.91 -6.14
N ASP A 101 4.83 -29.94 -6.60
CA ASP A 101 6.24 -29.81 -6.95
C ASP A 101 6.45 -28.77 -8.06
N GLU A 102 7.33 -27.80 -7.79
CA GLU A 102 7.57 -26.60 -8.62
C GLU A 102 6.28 -25.88 -9.08
N LEU A 103 5.22 -25.90 -8.26
CA LEU A 103 3.93 -25.33 -8.67
C LEU A 103 4.02 -23.84 -8.99
N ASP A 104 4.77 -23.05 -8.23
CA ASP A 104 5.00 -21.62 -8.52
C ASP A 104 5.54 -21.42 -9.94
N ARG A 105 6.51 -22.25 -10.34
CA ARG A 105 7.10 -22.20 -11.67
C ARG A 105 6.07 -22.52 -12.73
N LYS A 106 5.30 -23.59 -12.56
CA LYS A 106 4.24 -23.97 -13.50
C LYS A 106 3.21 -22.85 -13.66
N LEU A 107 2.76 -22.27 -12.54
CA LEU A 107 1.79 -21.16 -12.56
C LEU A 107 2.30 -19.94 -13.32
N ILE A 108 3.61 -19.64 -13.24
CA ILE A 108 4.25 -18.51 -13.91
C ILE A 108 4.53 -18.80 -15.38
N ASP A 109 5.20 -19.93 -15.67
CA ASP A 109 5.60 -20.32 -17.03
C ASP A 109 4.36 -20.51 -17.93
N GLU A 110 3.25 -20.99 -17.36
CA GLU A 110 1.95 -21.14 -18.04
C GLU A 110 1.05 -19.89 -17.95
N LYS A 111 1.52 -18.79 -17.34
CA LYS A 111 0.81 -17.51 -17.22
C LYS A 111 -0.58 -17.64 -16.58
N ARG A 112 -0.69 -18.42 -15.51
CA ARG A 112 -1.97 -18.77 -14.86
C ARG A 112 -2.38 -17.79 -13.76
N LEU A 113 -1.44 -17.04 -13.20
CA LEU A 113 -1.71 -16.02 -12.18
C LEU A 113 -2.27 -14.74 -12.83
N LYS A 114 -3.58 -14.70 -13.06
CA LYS A 114 -4.26 -13.58 -13.75
C LYS A 114 -5.17 -12.82 -12.80
N PHE A 115 -5.11 -11.49 -12.88
CA PHE A 115 -5.88 -10.60 -12.00
C PHE A 115 -6.46 -9.43 -12.77
N LYS A 116 -7.64 -8.99 -12.34
CA LYS A 116 -8.10 -7.63 -12.57
C LYS A 116 -7.70 -6.79 -11.34
N LEU A 117 -6.93 -5.73 -11.57
CA LEU A 117 -6.45 -4.82 -10.53
C LEU A 117 -6.88 -3.39 -10.84
N VAL A 118 -7.38 -2.67 -9.83
CA VAL A 118 -7.67 -1.24 -9.91
C VAL A 118 -7.16 -0.57 -8.64
N LEU A 119 -6.45 0.55 -8.78
CA LEU A 119 -5.90 1.30 -7.67
C LEU A 119 -6.42 2.73 -7.65
N ARG A 120 -6.91 3.15 -6.48
CA ARG A 120 -7.32 4.53 -6.19
C ARG A 120 -6.52 5.08 -5.02
N HIS A 121 -6.22 6.36 -5.04
CA HIS A 121 -5.68 7.12 -3.91
C HIS A 121 -6.75 8.08 -3.39
N TYR A 122 -6.85 8.23 -2.09
CA TYR A 122 -7.67 9.21 -1.41
C TYR A 122 -6.75 10.10 -0.58
N ASP A 123 -6.76 11.41 -0.85
CA ASP A 123 -5.96 12.36 -0.08
C ASP A 123 -6.53 12.58 1.34
N ASP A 124 -5.83 13.38 2.15
CA ASP A 124 -6.25 13.69 3.54
C ASP A 124 -7.61 14.41 3.60
N ASN A 125 -8.10 14.97 2.49
CA ASN A 125 -9.43 15.58 2.37
C ASN A 125 -10.48 14.63 1.77
N GLY A 126 -10.12 13.38 1.50
CA GLY A 126 -10.98 12.37 0.90
C GLY A 126 -11.17 12.51 -0.62
N LYS A 127 -10.36 13.33 -1.30
CA LYS A 127 -10.42 13.44 -2.76
C LYS A 127 -9.84 12.20 -3.41
N GLU A 128 -10.66 11.51 -4.19
CA GLU A 128 -10.25 10.33 -4.95
C GLU A 128 -9.43 10.72 -6.20
N THR A 129 -8.37 9.97 -6.48
CA THR A 129 -7.68 9.98 -7.77
C THR A 129 -7.36 8.57 -8.24
N ALA A 130 -7.47 8.34 -9.55
CA ALA A 130 -6.99 7.12 -10.20
C ALA A 130 -5.46 7.00 -10.09
N VAL A 131 -4.96 5.78 -9.89
CA VAL A 131 -3.53 5.48 -9.96
C VAL A 131 -3.30 4.46 -11.07
N GLY A 132 -2.53 4.83 -12.09
CA GLY A 132 -2.16 3.93 -13.17
C GLY A 132 -1.31 2.77 -12.65
N LEU A 133 -1.64 1.56 -13.09
CA LEU A 133 -0.87 0.33 -12.87
C LEU A 133 -0.20 -0.11 -14.17
N ARG A 134 0.89 -0.87 -14.06
CA ARG A 134 1.60 -1.46 -15.19
C ARG A 134 2.28 -2.77 -14.80
N GLU A 135 2.40 -3.70 -15.75
CA GLU A 135 3.22 -4.90 -15.58
C GLU A 135 4.71 -4.58 -15.37
N GLY A 136 5.39 -5.39 -14.53
CA GLY A 136 6.84 -5.32 -14.28
C GLY A 136 7.26 -4.39 -13.13
N GLY A 137 8.48 -4.61 -12.62
CA GLY A 137 8.92 -4.09 -11.30
C GLY A 137 9.72 -2.78 -11.27
N SER A 138 9.91 -2.06 -12.38
CA SER A 138 10.64 -0.77 -12.36
C SER A 138 9.93 0.31 -13.16
N LEU A 139 9.33 1.26 -12.45
CA LEU A 139 8.63 2.42 -13.01
C LEU A 139 9.31 3.76 -12.66
N ASP A 140 10.39 3.74 -11.89
CA ASP A 140 11.10 4.96 -11.46
C ASP A 140 11.55 5.80 -12.67
N TYR A 141 12.07 5.13 -13.71
CA TYR A 141 12.50 5.78 -14.95
C TYR A 141 11.33 6.34 -15.75
N VAL A 142 10.19 5.65 -15.77
CA VAL A 142 8.95 6.10 -16.42
C VAL A 142 8.48 7.39 -15.74
N TYR A 143 8.43 7.39 -14.40
CA TYR A 143 8.03 8.55 -13.64
C TYR A 143 9.00 9.73 -13.81
N TYR A 144 10.31 9.48 -13.80
CA TYR A 144 11.31 10.51 -14.06
C TYR A 144 11.06 11.20 -15.42
N HIS A 145 10.81 10.44 -16.48
CA HIS A 145 10.51 11.01 -17.80
C HIS A 145 9.19 11.76 -17.85
N LEU A 146 8.14 11.25 -17.21
CA LEU A 146 6.87 11.98 -17.08
C LEU A 146 7.10 13.32 -16.38
N GLN A 147 7.93 13.34 -15.35
CA GLN A 147 8.27 14.53 -14.59
C GLN A 147 9.05 15.56 -15.43
N GLN A 148 9.98 15.12 -16.30
CA GLN A 148 10.75 16.02 -17.17
C GLN A 148 9.92 16.60 -18.31
N ASN A 149 9.04 15.79 -18.90
CA ASN A 149 8.31 16.14 -20.13
C ASN A 149 6.95 16.81 -19.89
N ARG A 150 6.57 17.04 -18.62
CA ARG A 150 5.28 17.66 -18.30
C ARG A 150 5.22 19.12 -18.75
N GLN A 151 4.12 19.46 -19.42
CA GLN A 151 3.83 20.83 -19.86
C GLN A 151 3.62 21.77 -18.67
N ASP A 152 2.92 21.31 -17.64
CA ASP A 152 2.67 22.08 -16.42
C ASP A 152 3.55 21.58 -15.26
N LYS A 153 4.62 22.33 -14.99
CA LYS A 153 5.54 22.01 -13.88
C LYS A 153 4.97 22.31 -12.49
N SER A 154 3.82 22.98 -12.39
CA SER A 154 3.19 23.27 -11.10
C SER A 154 2.43 22.07 -10.51
N LYS A 155 2.13 21.05 -11.32
CA LYS A 155 1.45 19.82 -10.89
C LYS A 155 2.43 18.63 -10.84
N PRO A 156 2.22 17.64 -9.94
CA PRO A 156 2.98 16.40 -9.97
C PRO A 156 2.73 15.65 -11.29
N ALA A 157 3.75 14.96 -11.81
CA ALA A 157 3.55 14.04 -12.92
C ALA A 157 2.55 12.95 -12.53
N ARG A 158 1.67 12.61 -13.47
CA ARG A 158 0.71 11.52 -13.32
C ARG A 158 1.08 10.40 -14.28
N PHE A 159 1.27 9.21 -13.73
CA PHE A 159 1.25 7.99 -14.51
C PHE A 159 -0.20 7.52 -14.61
N GLU A 160 -0.76 7.71 -15.80
CA GLU A 160 -2.10 7.28 -16.16
C GLU A 160 -2.00 6.02 -17.02
N SER A 161 -2.83 5.04 -16.69
CA SER A 161 -2.95 3.78 -17.42
C SER A 161 -4.40 3.30 -17.29
N ASP A 162 -5.00 2.91 -18.42
CA ASP A 162 -6.31 2.26 -18.46
C ASP A 162 -6.20 0.74 -18.33
N GLU A 163 -4.97 0.21 -18.16
CA GLU A 163 -4.71 -1.21 -17.95
C GLU A 163 -5.30 -1.67 -16.61
N GLN A 164 -6.10 -2.73 -16.67
CA GLN A 164 -6.74 -3.32 -15.48
C GLN A 164 -6.49 -4.82 -15.38
N TYR A 165 -5.99 -5.48 -16.44
CA TYR A 165 -5.84 -6.92 -16.50
C TYR A 165 -4.36 -7.25 -16.56
N PHE A 166 -3.89 -8.04 -15.61
CA PHE A 166 -2.48 -8.28 -15.38
C PHE A 166 -2.19 -9.77 -15.27
N VAL A 167 -1.03 -10.18 -15.77
CA VAL A 167 -0.45 -11.51 -15.52
C VAL A 167 0.72 -11.35 -14.54
N ALA A 168 0.67 -12.03 -13.40
CA ALA A 168 1.81 -12.09 -12.49
C ALA A 168 2.80 -13.15 -12.98
N ASP A 169 3.86 -12.71 -13.66
CA ASP A 169 4.87 -13.61 -14.26
C ASP A 169 6.32 -13.30 -13.87
N TYR A 170 6.56 -12.25 -13.07
CA TYR A 170 7.90 -11.88 -12.61
C TYR A 170 8.13 -12.32 -11.16
N ARG A 171 8.99 -13.34 -10.96
CA ARG A 171 9.38 -13.80 -9.62
C ARG A 171 10.27 -12.75 -8.95
N ASP A 172 9.90 -12.38 -7.73
CA ASP A 172 10.71 -11.47 -6.91
C ASP A 172 11.42 -12.24 -5.81
N THR A 173 10.66 -12.81 -4.87
CA THR A 173 11.22 -13.46 -3.68
C THR A 173 10.53 -14.79 -3.37
N ARG A 174 11.25 -15.69 -2.70
CA ARG A 174 10.73 -16.95 -2.14
C ARG A 174 10.77 -16.85 -0.63
N ASP A 175 9.67 -17.24 0.01
CA ASP A 175 9.53 -17.27 1.47
C ASP A 175 8.80 -18.55 1.91
N THR A 176 8.67 -18.73 3.22
CA THR A 176 7.87 -19.78 3.86
C THR A 176 6.79 -19.17 4.72
N ARG A 177 5.58 -19.73 4.68
CA ARG A 177 4.44 -19.28 5.49
C ARG A 177 4.07 -20.36 6.49
N GLN A 178 3.79 -19.97 7.72
CA GLN A 178 3.21 -20.87 8.72
C GLN A 178 1.68 -20.84 8.59
N VAL A 179 1.09 -21.95 8.15
CA VAL A 179 -0.36 -22.09 8.02
C VAL A 179 -0.78 -23.26 8.91
N LYS A 180 -1.59 -22.98 9.94
CA LYS A 180 -2.08 -23.99 10.91
C LYS A 180 -0.97 -24.83 11.57
N GLY A 181 0.23 -24.27 11.74
CA GLY A 181 1.39 -24.93 12.35
C GLY A 181 2.27 -25.73 11.38
N GLU A 182 1.96 -25.70 10.10
CA GLU A 182 2.73 -26.33 9.03
C GLU A 182 3.45 -25.29 8.17
N THR A 183 4.57 -25.70 7.57
CA THR A 183 5.40 -24.83 6.71
C THR A 183 4.98 -24.99 5.25
N TYR A 184 4.46 -23.91 4.67
CA TYR A 184 4.07 -23.82 3.27
C TYR A 184 5.10 -23.00 2.50
N LEU A 185 5.28 -23.31 1.22
CA LEU A 185 6.07 -22.51 0.31
C LEU A 185 5.24 -21.33 -0.18
N ALA A 186 5.86 -20.15 -0.25
CA ALA A 186 5.27 -18.96 -0.84
C ALA A 186 6.25 -18.28 -1.80
N HIS A 187 5.78 -17.90 -2.97
CA HIS A 187 6.58 -17.12 -3.92
C HIS A 187 5.89 -15.80 -4.19
N ASN A 188 6.56 -14.68 -3.93
CA ASN A 188 6.02 -13.37 -4.26
C ASN A 188 6.28 -13.11 -5.75
N VAL A 189 5.19 -12.99 -6.50
CA VAL A 189 5.21 -12.73 -7.94
C VAL A 189 4.61 -11.35 -8.18
N ILE A 190 5.33 -10.48 -8.88
CA ILE A 190 4.83 -9.13 -9.19
C ILE A 190 3.68 -9.26 -10.18
N ALA A 191 2.50 -8.77 -9.79
CA ALA A 191 1.33 -8.68 -10.66
C ALA A 191 1.29 -7.35 -11.40
N ALA A 192 1.54 -6.25 -10.69
CA ALA A 192 1.60 -4.91 -11.26
C ALA A 192 2.42 -3.99 -10.35
N SER A 193 2.85 -2.86 -10.88
CA SER A 193 3.53 -1.82 -10.12
C SER A 193 2.94 -0.44 -10.42
N PHE A 194 3.20 0.51 -9.52
CA PHE A 194 2.88 1.92 -9.68
C PHE A 194 3.95 2.79 -9.03
N PRO A 195 4.24 3.99 -9.57
CA PRO A 195 5.04 4.98 -8.86
C PRO A 195 4.20 5.67 -7.78
N VAL A 196 4.81 6.03 -6.65
CA VAL A 196 4.21 6.97 -5.69
C VAL A 196 4.01 8.32 -6.37
N GLN A 197 2.77 8.80 -6.43
CA GLN A 197 2.43 10.07 -7.11
C GLN A 197 1.82 11.11 -6.16
N GLU A 198 1.44 10.68 -4.96
CA GLU A 198 0.77 11.49 -3.96
C GLU A 198 1.32 11.18 -2.56
N GLN A 199 1.36 12.20 -1.70
CA GLN A 199 1.78 12.10 -0.30
C GLN A 199 0.56 12.14 0.61
N GLY A 200 0.65 11.40 1.73
CA GLY A 200 -0.46 11.33 2.68
C GLY A 200 -1.63 10.48 2.19
N GLY A 201 -2.72 10.50 2.95
CA GLY A 201 -3.93 9.77 2.64
C GLY A 201 -3.77 8.24 2.72
N TYR A 202 -4.57 7.55 1.91
CA TYR A 202 -4.58 6.10 1.78
C TYR A 202 -4.94 5.66 0.36
N TYR A 203 -4.74 4.38 0.09
CA TYR A 203 -5.00 3.73 -1.18
C TYR A 203 -6.07 2.66 -1.02
N LYS A 204 -6.86 2.45 -2.08
CA LYS A 204 -7.84 1.38 -2.23
C LYS A 204 -7.44 0.51 -3.41
N LEU A 205 -7.00 -0.71 -3.13
CA LEU A 205 -6.71 -1.73 -4.13
C LEU A 205 -7.92 -2.64 -4.26
N MET A 206 -8.47 -2.72 -5.46
CA MET A 206 -9.50 -3.68 -5.84
C MET A 206 -8.84 -4.81 -6.63
N VAL A 207 -9.12 -6.04 -6.23
CA VAL A 207 -8.50 -7.26 -6.76
C VAL A 207 -9.58 -8.26 -7.11
N THR A 208 -9.59 -8.73 -8.35
CA THR A 208 -10.40 -9.89 -8.76
C THR A 208 -9.46 -10.91 -9.39
N PRO A 209 -9.24 -12.09 -8.77
CA PRO A 209 -8.61 -13.21 -9.46
C PRO A 209 -9.37 -13.53 -10.74
N LEU A 210 -8.72 -14.01 -11.80
CA LEU A 210 -9.41 -14.33 -13.06
C LEU A 210 -9.36 -15.82 -13.40
N GLN A 211 -8.80 -16.63 -12.50
CA GLN A 211 -8.60 -18.05 -12.69
C GLN A 211 -8.76 -18.82 -11.37
N GLN A 212 -9.28 -20.04 -11.48
CA GLN A 212 -9.35 -21.03 -10.40
C GLN A 212 -8.36 -22.18 -10.63
N TYR A 213 -8.12 -22.96 -9.57
CA TYR A 213 -7.14 -24.05 -9.55
C TYR A 213 -7.72 -25.31 -8.89
N PRO A 214 -8.80 -25.89 -9.42
CA PRO A 214 -9.47 -27.04 -8.80
C PRO A 214 -8.56 -28.27 -8.61
N GLU A 215 -7.50 -28.40 -9.41
CA GLU A 215 -6.51 -29.47 -9.29
C GLU A 215 -5.56 -29.31 -8.08
N TYR A 216 -5.49 -28.09 -7.52
CA TYR A 216 -4.66 -27.69 -6.38
C TYR A 216 -5.52 -27.19 -5.20
N PRO A 217 -6.27 -28.07 -4.52
CA PRO A 217 -7.20 -27.68 -3.45
C PRO A 217 -6.54 -27.06 -2.21
N GLU A 218 -5.23 -27.27 -2.00
CA GLU A 218 -4.48 -26.63 -0.91
C GLU A 218 -3.75 -25.36 -1.35
N LEU A 219 -3.82 -25.02 -2.65
CA LEU A 219 -3.32 -23.74 -3.11
C LEU A 219 -4.20 -22.63 -2.52
N SER A 220 -3.57 -21.79 -1.73
CA SER A 220 -4.12 -20.51 -1.29
C SER A 220 -3.28 -19.38 -1.87
N MET A 221 -3.74 -18.14 -1.68
CA MET A 221 -3.09 -16.98 -2.24
C MET A 221 -3.15 -15.83 -1.25
N ASP A 222 -2.03 -15.14 -1.09
CA ASP A 222 -2.02 -13.80 -0.52
C ASP A 222 -1.91 -12.76 -1.64
N ILE A 223 -2.48 -11.59 -1.40
CA ILE A 223 -2.15 -10.37 -2.12
C ILE A 223 -1.37 -9.44 -1.19
N GLY A 224 -0.32 -8.83 -1.70
CA GLY A 224 0.50 -7.89 -0.95
C GLY A 224 0.80 -6.62 -1.71
N VAL A 225 1.21 -5.59 -0.96
CA VAL A 225 1.83 -4.39 -1.51
C VAL A 225 3.14 -4.20 -0.76
N ASP A 226 4.23 -4.18 -1.52
CA ASP A 226 5.59 -4.08 -1.00
C ASP A 226 6.49 -3.35 -2.00
N TRP A 227 7.72 -3.06 -1.59
CA TRP A 227 8.77 -2.55 -2.43
C TRP A 227 9.36 -3.72 -3.23
N PRO A 228 9.51 -3.60 -4.57
CA PRO A 228 10.22 -4.63 -5.33
C PRO A 228 11.66 -4.74 -4.84
N SER A 229 12.23 -5.96 -4.85
CA SER A 229 13.65 -6.12 -4.57
C SER A 229 14.47 -5.28 -5.55
N GLU A 230 15.47 -4.56 -5.05
CA GLU A 230 16.44 -3.93 -5.93
C GLU A 230 17.16 -5.01 -6.76
N PRO A 231 17.38 -4.80 -8.07
CA PRO A 231 18.20 -5.71 -8.85
C PRO A 231 19.58 -5.83 -8.17
N LYS A 232 19.97 -7.05 -7.79
CA LYS A 232 21.32 -7.34 -7.27
C LYS A 232 22.34 -7.36 -8.40
#